data_AF-A0A7J6HUW1-F1
#
_entry.id   AF-A0A7J6HUW1-F1
#
_cell.length_a   1.000
_cell.length_b   1.000
_cell.length_c   1.000
_cell.angle_alpha   90.00
_cell.angle_beta   90.00
_cell.angle_gamma   90.00
#
_symmetry.space_group_name_H-M   'P 1'
#
loop_
_entity.id
_entity.type
_entity.pdbx_description
1 polymer ?
#
loop_
_entity_poly.entity_id
_entity_poly.type
_entity_poly.pdbx_seq_one_letter_code
_entity_poly.pdbx_strand_id
1 'polypeptide(L)'
;MESNPLRQQIANMRQSLFDEVGWLKLQKMLDEHYLIVEQLEDKNNPNFAEDIMAMYFRDSTQLIANLEQALEKEKPHHDFIVMEKQLYQLAGSSASVGANQVSIEVDNMRKCTREHDIERMKTTLQKVKKEHEKLRGRIEPYFQLLRQVGPVETAQRPS
;
A
#
# COMPACT_ATOMS: atom_id res chain seq x y z
N MET A 1 6.61 -23.64 25.81
CA MET A 1 5.67 -23.36 24.71
C MET A 1 6.51 -23.13 23.48
N GLU A 2 6.64 -24.13 22.62
CA GLU A 2 7.37 -23.97 21.36
C GLU A 2 6.59 -23.00 20.47
N SER A 3 7.23 -21.89 20.09
CA SER A 3 6.69 -21.00 19.06
C SER A 3 6.59 -21.81 17.77
N ASN A 4 5.37 -22.03 17.26
CA ASN A 4 5.16 -22.69 15.98
C ASN A 4 5.99 -21.92 14.92
N PRO A 5 6.91 -22.57 14.17
CA PRO A 5 7.76 -21.91 13.19
C PRO A 5 7.00 -21.02 12.21
N LEU A 6 5.78 -21.40 11.84
CA LEU A 6 4.89 -20.60 10.98
C LEU A 6 4.42 -19.31 11.66
N ARG A 7 4.08 -19.36 12.95
CA ARG A 7 3.69 -18.15 13.71
C ARG A 7 4.86 -17.18 13.85
N GLN A 8 6.07 -17.70 14.06
CA GLN A 8 7.27 -16.87 14.08
C GLN A 8 7.55 -16.25 12.71
N GLN A 9 7.38 -17.01 11.63
CA GLN A 9 7.53 -16.50 10.27
C GLN A 9 6.53 -15.36 9.98
N ILE A 10 5.26 -15.52 10.36
CA ILE A 10 4.22 -14.49 10.21
C ILE A 10 4.58 -13.24 11.01
N ALA A 11 5.01 -13.39 12.26
CA ALA A 11 5.42 -12.27 13.09
C ALA A 11 6.60 -11.50 12.46
N ASN A 12 7.60 -12.22 11.95
CA ASN A 12 8.76 -11.61 11.28
C ASN A 12 8.34 -10.89 9.98
N MET A 13 7.43 -11.48 9.19
CA MET A 13 6.91 -10.85 7.98
C MET A 13 6.11 -9.59 8.31
N ARG A 14 5.22 -9.65 9.30
CA ARG A 14 4.48 -8.48 9.78
C ARG A 14 5.45 -7.38 10.22
N GLN A 15 6.44 -7.73 11.05
CA GLN A 15 7.45 -6.78 11.53
C GLN A 15 8.18 -6.10 10.35
N SER A 16 8.57 -6.87 9.33
CA SER A 16 9.26 -6.33 8.15
C SER A 16 8.43 -5.32 7.32
N LEU A 17 7.10 -5.33 7.42
CA LEU A 17 6.24 -4.34 6.77
C LEU A 17 6.34 -2.96 7.46
N PHE A 18 6.59 -2.94 8.76
CA PHE A 18 6.69 -1.75 9.60
C PHE A 18 8.13 -1.34 9.94
N ASP A 19 9.10 -2.20 9.63
CA ASP A 19 10.50 -1.96 9.96
C ASP A 19 11.09 -0.81 9.15
N GLU A 20 11.81 0.06 9.85
CA GLU A 20 12.66 1.09 9.26
C GLU A 20 13.96 0.44 8.78
N VAL A 21 13.99 -0.08 7.56
CA VAL A 21 15.22 -0.60 6.97
C VAL A 21 16.07 0.51 6.36
N GLY A 22 17.36 0.56 6.71
CA GLY A 22 18.36 1.41 6.07
C GLY A 22 18.80 2.67 6.85
N TRP A 23 19.84 3.33 6.33
CA TRP A 23 20.58 4.41 7.00
C TRP A 23 19.75 5.67 7.31
N LEU A 24 18.61 5.84 6.64
CA LEU A 24 17.74 7.02 6.76
C LEU A 24 16.43 6.74 7.49
N LYS A 25 16.18 5.54 8.05
CA LYS A 25 14.96 5.23 8.81
C LYS A 25 13.61 5.46 8.09
N LEU A 26 13.61 5.69 6.78
CA LEU A 26 12.44 6.17 6.03
C LEU A 26 11.79 5.11 5.11
N GLN A 27 12.13 3.82 5.22
CA GLN A 27 11.65 2.78 4.28
C GLN A 27 10.52 1.89 4.81
N LYS A 28 9.76 2.33 5.83
CA LYS A 28 8.56 1.57 6.25
C LYS A 28 7.60 1.43 5.08
N MET A 29 7.15 0.20 4.82
CA MET A 29 6.17 -0.08 3.77
C MET A 29 4.76 0.29 4.22
N LEU A 30 4.46 0.01 5.50
CA LEU A 30 3.22 0.35 6.18
C LEU A 30 3.48 1.26 7.38
N ASP A 31 2.60 2.23 7.58
CA ASP A 31 2.59 3.14 8.74
C ASP A 31 1.46 2.81 9.73
N GLU A 32 1.33 3.63 10.77
CA GLU A 32 0.34 3.46 11.83
C GLU A 32 -1.12 3.39 11.36
N HIS A 33 -1.47 3.94 10.19
CA HIS A 33 -2.83 3.85 9.67
C HIS A 33 -3.20 2.40 9.33
N TYR A 34 -2.23 1.58 8.91
CA TYR A 34 -2.48 0.16 8.67
C TYR A 34 -2.78 -0.59 9.98
N LEU A 35 -2.24 -0.15 11.12
CA LEU A 35 -2.61 -0.73 12.42
C LEU A 35 -4.08 -0.53 12.74
N ILE A 36 -4.67 0.60 12.30
CA ILE A 36 -6.11 0.85 12.45
C ILE A 36 -6.90 -0.10 11.55
N VAL A 37 -6.45 -0.36 10.32
CA VAL A 37 -7.07 -1.35 9.43
C VAL A 37 -7.07 -2.74 10.07
N GLU A 38 -5.96 -3.18 10.67
CA GLU A 38 -5.90 -4.47 11.39
C GLU A 38 -6.84 -4.49 12.62
N GLN A 39 -7.01 -3.38 13.34
CA GLN A 39 -7.87 -3.30 14.52
C GLN A 39 -9.37 -3.37 14.21
N LEU A 40 -9.77 -3.08 12.97
CA LEU A 40 -11.15 -3.17 12.51
C LEU A 40 -11.57 -4.61 12.18
N GLU A 41 -10.62 -5.55 12.12
CA GLU A 41 -10.91 -6.96 11.94
C GLU A 41 -11.42 -7.59 13.25
N ASP A 42 -12.55 -8.29 13.17
CA ASP A 42 -13.15 -8.97 14.33
C ASP A 42 -13.74 -10.34 13.95
N LYS A 43 -14.34 -11.02 14.93
CA LYS A 43 -14.93 -12.35 14.73
C LYS A 43 -16.12 -12.36 13.75
N ASN A 44 -16.80 -11.23 13.57
CA ASN A 44 -17.95 -11.08 12.67
C ASN A 44 -17.51 -10.65 11.26
N ASN A 45 -16.31 -10.08 11.13
CA ASN A 45 -15.71 -9.65 9.88
C ASN A 45 -14.25 -10.15 9.75
N PRO A 46 -14.05 -11.47 9.67
CA PRO A 46 -12.70 -12.03 9.54
C PRO A 46 -12.08 -11.66 8.19
N ASN A 47 -10.76 -11.46 8.15
CA ASN A 47 -9.99 -11.05 6.96
C ASN A 47 -10.27 -9.63 6.45
N PHE A 48 -10.90 -8.76 7.25
CA PHE A 48 -11.15 -7.38 6.86
C PHE A 48 -9.88 -6.67 6.35
N ALA A 49 -8.73 -6.88 7.00
CA ALA A 49 -7.49 -6.24 6.57
C ALA A 49 -7.03 -6.74 5.18
N GLU A 50 -7.23 -8.02 4.89
CA GLU A 50 -6.94 -8.59 3.57
C GLU A 50 -7.86 -8.00 2.50
N ASP A 51 -9.16 -7.94 2.77
CA ASP A 51 -10.16 -7.43 1.81
C ASP A 51 -9.92 -5.95 1.48
N ILE A 52 -9.59 -5.14 2.48
CA ILE A 52 -9.24 -3.72 2.29
C ILE A 52 -7.98 -3.60 1.43
N MET A 53 -6.95 -4.40 1.68
CA MET A 53 -5.72 -4.36 0.87
C MET A 53 -5.95 -4.86 -0.55
N ALA A 54 -6.76 -5.90 -0.74
CA ALA A 54 -7.13 -6.42 -2.06
C ALA A 54 -7.89 -5.36 -2.88
N MET A 55 -8.86 -4.68 -2.26
CA MET A 55 -9.58 -3.56 -2.86
C MET A 55 -8.63 -2.41 -3.21
N TYR A 56 -7.75 -2.02 -2.29
CA TYR A 56 -6.75 -1.00 -2.53
C TYR A 56 -5.88 -1.35 -3.74
N PHE A 57 -5.30 -2.55 -3.83
CA PHE A 57 -4.45 -2.92 -4.96
C PHE A 57 -5.20 -2.95 -6.28
N ARG A 58 -6.43 -3.46 -6.30
CA ARG A 58 -7.27 -3.45 -7.50
C ARG A 58 -7.48 -2.03 -8.01
N ASP A 59 -7.94 -1.14 -7.14
CA ASP A 59 -8.35 0.21 -7.53
C ASP A 59 -7.12 1.09 -7.85
N SER A 60 -6.05 0.99 -7.05
CA SER A 60 -4.81 1.72 -7.28
C SER A 60 -4.05 1.26 -8.53
N THR A 61 -4.07 -0.04 -8.86
CA THR A 61 -3.48 -0.54 -10.12
C THR A 61 -4.16 0.11 -11.33
N GLN A 62 -5.49 0.24 -11.30
CA GLN A 62 -6.23 0.92 -12.36
C GLN A 62 -5.88 2.41 -12.44
N LEU A 63 -5.77 3.10 -11.29
CA LEU A 63 -5.37 4.51 -11.25
C LEU A 63 -3.97 4.73 -11.83
N ILE A 64 -3.01 3.90 -11.45
CA ILE A 64 -1.62 3.95 -11.94
C ILE A 64 -1.58 3.71 -13.46
N ALA A 65 -2.31 2.71 -13.97
CA ALA A 65 -2.39 2.44 -15.41
C ALA A 65 -3.01 3.61 -16.19
N ASN A 66 -4.06 4.24 -15.64
CA ASN A 66 -4.67 5.41 -16.27
C ASN A 66 -3.71 6.61 -16.33
N LEU A 67 -2.93 6.84 -15.26
CA LEU A 67 -1.91 7.88 -15.22
C LEU A 67 -0.80 7.62 -16.23
N GLU A 68 -0.38 6.36 -16.39
CA GLU A 68 0.60 5.94 -17.39
C GLU A 68 0.11 6.25 -18.80
N GLN A 69 -1.10 5.80 -19.15
CA GLN A 69 -1.73 6.10 -20.44
C GLN A 69 -1.90 7.62 -20.68
N ALA A 70 -2.19 8.39 -19.64
CA ALA A 70 -2.33 9.85 -19.76
C ALA A 70 -0.98 10.53 -20.08
N LEU A 71 0.13 10.00 -19.58
CA LEU A 71 1.50 10.50 -19.80
C LEU A 71 2.14 10.00 -21.10
N GLU A 72 1.61 8.94 -21.70
CA GLU A 72 2.03 8.43 -23.01
C GLU A 72 1.48 9.26 -24.17
N LYS A 73 0.43 10.06 -23.94
CA LYS A 73 -0.12 10.95 -24.96
C LYS A 73 0.90 11.99 -25.39
N GLU A 74 0.89 12.36 -26.67
CA GLU A 74 1.73 13.46 -27.15
C GLU A 74 1.18 14.83 -26.68
N LYS A 75 2.08 15.80 -26.48
CA LYS A 75 1.65 17.19 -26.26
C LYS A 75 0.92 17.69 -27.51
N PRO A 76 -0.17 18.48 -27.37
CA PRO A 76 -0.70 19.10 -26.15
C PRO A 76 -1.82 18.30 -25.44
N HIS A 77 -2.05 17.02 -25.76
CA HIS A 77 -3.23 16.26 -25.33
C HIS A 77 -3.21 15.77 -23.86
N HIS A 78 -2.36 16.36 -23.01
CA HIS A 78 -2.26 16.03 -21.60
C HIS A 78 -3.35 16.76 -20.82
N ASP A 79 -4.29 16.00 -20.25
CA ASP A 79 -5.31 16.52 -19.36
C ASP A 79 -4.79 16.51 -17.91
N PHE A 80 -4.14 17.61 -17.52
CA PHE A 80 -3.59 17.76 -16.17
C PHE A 80 -4.66 17.79 -15.08
N ILE A 81 -5.89 18.20 -15.39
CA ILE A 81 -6.99 18.24 -14.42
C ILE A 81 -7.41 16.80 -14.08
N VAL A 82 -7.55 15.94 -15.08
CA VAL A 82 -7.86 14.52 -14.88
C VAL A 82 -6.72 13.81 -14.15
N MET A 83 -5.47 14.06 -14.55
CA MET A 83 -4.30 13.46 -13.86
C MET A 83 -4.22 13.91 -12.39
N GLU A 84 -4.43 15.19 -12.11
CA GLU A 84 -4.42 15.71 -10.74
C GLU A 84 -5.53 15.04 -9.90
N LYS A 85 -6.75 14.91 -10.43
CA LYS A 85 -7.84 14.19 -9.76
C LYS A 85 -7.48 12.74 -9.43
N GLN A 86 -6.87 12.02 -10.37
CA GLN A 86 -6.42 10.64 -10.17
C GLN A 86 -5.34 10.54 -9.10
N LEU A 87 -4.40 11.49 -9.07
CA LEU A 87 -3.36 11.55 -8.04
C LEU A 87 -3.93 11.86 -6.66
N TYR A 88 -4.93 12.74 -6.55
CA TYR A 88 -5.64 12.97 -5.28
C TYR A 88 -6.31 11.70 -4.77
N GLN A 89 -6.99 10.96 -5.65
CA GLN A 89 -7.63 9.70 -5.29
C GLN A 89 -6.60 8.67 -4.83
N LEU A 90 -5.50 8.51 -5.58
CA LEU A 90 -4.43 7.58 -5.24
C LEU A 90 -3.73 7.95 -3.92
N ALA A 91 -3.52 9.25 -3.67
CA ALA A 91 -2.95 9.74 -2.41
C ALA A 91 -3.86 9.40 -1.22
N GLY A 92 -5.15 9.70 -1.34
CA GLY A 92 -6.14 9.43 -0.30
C GLY A 92 -6.26 7.93 0.00
N SER A 93 -6.36 7.10 -1.03
CA SER A 93 -6.46 5.65 -0.86
C SER A 93 -5.18 5.07 -0.22
N SER A 94 -4.00 5.51 -0.67
CA SER A 94 -2.72 5.04 -0.13
C SER A 94 -2.55 5.41 1.34
N ALA A 95 -2.89 6.66 1.70
CA ALA A 95 -2.86 7.11 3.10
C ALA A 95 -3.85 6.34 3.98
N SER A 96 -5.07 6.08 3.48
CA SER A 96 -6.12 5.40 4.27
C SER A 96 -5.76 3.97 4.67
N VAL A 97 -4.91 3.30 3.90
CA VAL A 97 -4.42 1.93 4.20
C VAL A 97 -2.98 1.94 4.75
N GLY A 98 -2.42 3.12 5.02
CA GLY A 98 -1.06 3.26 5.54
C GLY A 98 0.04 2.83 4.57
N ALA A 99 -0.18 2.85 3.24
CA ALA A 99 0.81 2.50 2.22
C ALA A 99 1.89 3.58 2.08
N ASN A 100 2.72 3.73 3.11
CA ASN A 100 3.61 4.86 3.34
C ASN A 100 4.54 5.20 2.16
N GLN A 101 5.30 4.23 1.63
CA GLN A 101 6.20 4.51 0.49
C GLN A 101 5.46 4.94 -0.76
N VAL A 102 4.28 4.34 -1.02
CA VAL A 102 3.44 4.73 -2.16
C VAL A 102 2.95 6.16 -1.96
N SER A 103 2.46 6.50 -0.77
CA SER A 103 2.02 7.86 -0.42
C SER A 103 3.13 8.91 -0.64
N ILE A 104 4.37 8.62 -0.22
CA ILE A 104 5.52 9.51 -0.41
C ILE A 104 5.76 9.80 -1.90
N GLU A 105 5.78 8.76 -2.74
CA GLU A 105 6.04 8.93 -4.17
C GLU A 105 4.87 9.56 -4.92
N VAL A 106 3.63 9.30 -4.50
CA VAL A 106 2.44 9.98 -5.03
C VAL A 106 2.48 11.47 -4.73
N ASP A 107 2.88 11.87 -3.52
CA ASP A 107 3.05 13.28 -3.16
C ASP A 107 4.19 13.95 -3.93
N ASN A 108 5.28 13.23 -4.21
CA ASN A 108 6.33 13.71 -5.13
C ASN A 108 5.77 13.94 -6.54
N MET A 109 4.94 13.02 -7.05
CA MET A 109 4.35 13.14 -8.38
C MET A 109 3.36 14.32 -8.47
N ARG A 110 2.59 14.56 -7.40
CA ARG A 110 1.68 15.73 -7.30
C ARG A 110 2.44 17.05 -7.40
N LYS A 111 3.63 17.16 -6.80
CA LYS A 111 4.48 18.36 -6.95
C LYS A 111 4.91 18.56 -8.40
N CYS A 112 5.33 17.50 -9.08
CA CYS A 112 5.73 17.54 -10.50
C CYS A 112 4.55 17.93 -11.42
N THR A 113 3.33 17.51 -11.06
CA THR A 113 2.12 17.84 -11.82
C THR A 113 1.86 19.34 -11.85
N ARG A 114 2.11 20.05 -10.75
CA ARG A 114 1.96 21.52 -10.68
C ARG A 114 2.96 22.29 -11.56
N GLU A 115 4.10 21.67 -11.85
CA GLU A 115 5.16 22.22 -12.70
C GLU A 115 4.96 21.87 -14.19
N HIS A 116 3.95 21.05 -14.53
CA HIS A 116 3.73 20.47 -15.86
C HIS A 116 4.97 19.76 -16.46
N ASP A 117 5.83 19.22 -15.61
CA ASP A 117 7.05 18.51 -16.00
C ASP A 117 6.74 17.03 -16.29
N ILE A 118 6.41 16.75 -17.56
CA ILE A 118 6.03 15.40 -18.02
C ILE A 118 7.14 14.37 -17.81
N GLU A 119 8.40 14.72 -18.06
CA GLU A 119 9.51 13.76 -17.95
C GLU A 119 9.78 13.40 -16.48
N ARG A 120 9.67 14.38 -15.58
CA ARG A 120 9.73 14.15 -14.15
C ARG A 120 8.50 13.40 -13.63
N MET A 121 7.30 13.64 -14.18
CA MET A 121 6.09 12.88 -13.87
C MET A 121 6.24 11.41 -14.27
N LYS A 122 6.73 11.11 -15.48
CA LYS A 122 7.01 9.73 -15.93
C LYS A 122 8.01 9.03 -15.00
N THR A 123 9.10 9.70 -14.66
CA THR A 123 10.12 9.16 -13.76
C THR A 123 9.54 8.85 -12.37
N THR A 124 8.73 9.77 -11.82
CA THR A 124 8.10 9.56 -10.51
C THR A 124 7.02 8.48 -10.56
N LEU A 125 6.26 8.36 -11.65
CA LEU A 125 5.28 7.29 -11.82
C LEU A 125 5.93 5.91 -11.77
N GLN A 126 7.12 5.74 -12.35
CA GLN A 126 7.86 4.47 -12.23
C GLN A 126 8.25 4.15 -10.79
N LYS A 127 8.51 5.16 -9.95
CA LYS A 127 8.76 4.96 -8.51
C LYS A 127 7.48 4.53 -7.78
N VAL A 128 6.35 5.18 -8.08
CA VAL A 128 5.03 4.80 -7.54
C VAL A 128 4.72 3.33 -7.88
N LYS A 129 4.89 2.94 -9.16
CA LYS A 129 4.73 1.54 -9.61
C LYS A 129 5.60 0.58 -8.82
N LYS A 130 6.89 0.88 -8.71
CA LYS A 130 7.86 0.04 -8.00
C LYS A 130 7.48 -0.17 -6.53
N GLU A 131 7.18 0.90 -5.79
CA GLU A 131 6.84 0.75 -4.36
C GLU A 131 5.47 0.10 -4.17
N HIS A 132 4.52 0.31 -5.09
CA HIS A 132 3.23 -0.37 -5.11
C HIS A 132 3.38 -1.89 -5.30
N GLU A 133 4.12 -2.32 -6.33
CA GLU A 133 4.38 -3.74 -6.60
C GLU A 133 5.17 -4.40 -5.47
N LYS A 134 6.15 -3.69 -4.92
CA LYS A 134 6.95 -4.17 -3.79
C LYS A 134 6.07 -4.39 -2.56
N LEU A 135 5.17 -3.46 -2.22
CA LEU A 135 4.21 -3.62 -1.13
C LEU A 135 3.29 -4.81 -1.37
N ARG A 136 2.73 -4.92 -2.58
CA ARG A 136 1.88 -6.03 -2.98
C ARG A 136 2.58 -7.39 -2.82
N GLY A 137 3.79 -7.51 -3.35
CA GLY A 137 4.59 -8.73 -3.29
C GLY A 137 5.05 -9.12 -1.87
N ARG A 138 4.94 -8.22 -0.88
CA ARG A 138 5.22 -8.51 0.52
C ARG A 138 3.97 -8.87 1.31
N ILE A 139 2.85 -8.19 1.05
CA ILE A 139 1.64 -8.35 1.85
C ILE A 139 0.75 -9.52 1.39
N GLU A 140 0.72 -9.83 0.08
CA GLU A 140 -0.06 -10.99 -0.40
C GLU A 140 0.46 -12.33 0.18
N PRO A 141 1.78 -12.61 0.21
CA PRO A 141 2.29 -13.81 0.88
C PRO A 141 2.05 -13.82 2.39
N TYR A 142 2.04 -12.64 3.02
CA TYR A 142 1.71 -12.52 4.44
C TYR A 142 0.28 -12.98 4.73
N PHE A 143 -0.70 -12.53 3.95
CA PHE A 143 -2.09 -13.00 4.08
C PHE A 143 -2.26 -14.47 3.73
N GLN A 144 -1.55 -14.98 2.71
CA GLN A 144 -1.55 -16.40 2.39
C GLN A 144 -1.10 -17.28 3.56
N LEU A 145 -0.09 -16.84 4.32
CA LEU A 145 0.34 -17.55 5.53
C LEU A 145 -0.66 -17.39 6.67
N LEU A 146 -1.24 -16.20 6.88
CA LEU A 146 -2.28 -16.01 7.90
C LEU A 146 -3.45 -16.99 7.73
N ARG A 147 -3.89 -17.22 6.48
CA ARG A 147 -4.95 -18.20 6.18
C ARG A 147 -4.57 -19.65 6.55
N GLN A 148 -3.29 -20.01 6.49
CA GLN A 148 -2.84 -21.36 6.80
C GLN A 148 -2.87 -21.68 8.29
N VAL A 149 -2.69 -20.69 9.16
CA VAL A 149 -2.60 -20.91 10.62
C VAL A 149 -3.94 -20.71 11.34
N GLY A 150 -4.95 -20.21 10.63
CA GLY A 150 -6.26 -19.88 11.17
C GLY A 150 -6.22 -18.67 12.14
N PRO A 151 -7.38 -18.14 12.54
CA PRO A 151 -7.45 -17.05 13.50
C PRO A 151 -6.74 -17.44 14.81
N VAL A 152 -5.94 -16.54 15.35
CA VAL A 152 -5.41 -16.68 16.71
C VAL A 152 -6.62 -16.75 17.63
N GLU A 153 -6.78 -17.85 18.37
CA GLU A 153 -7.77 -17.92 19.45
C GLU A 153 -7.48 -16.79 20.44
N THR A 154 -8.15 -15.66 20.27
CA THR A 154 -8.19 -14.61 21.28
C THR A 154 -8.98 -15.18 22.44
N ALA A 155 -8.25 -15.67 23.44
CA ALA A 155 -8.79 -16.13 24.71
C ALA A 155 -9.67 -15.03 25.29
N GLN A 156 -10.98 -15.13 25.08
CA GLN A 156 -11.95 -14.30 25.78
C GLN A 156 -11.90 -14.72 27.24
N ARG A 157 -11.43 -13.83 28.12
CA ARG A 157 -11.69 -13.95 29.54
C ARG A 157 -13.21 -13.86 29.74
N PRO A 158 -13.84 -14.81 30.44
CA PRO A 158 -15.24 -14.68 30.80
C PRO A 158 -15.41 -13.44 31.68
N SER A 159 -16.41 -12.63 31.36
CA SER A 159 -17.02 -11.66 32.29
C SER A 159 -17.73 -12.37 33.42
#